data_AF-A0A554IUG0-F1
#
_entry.id   AF-A0A554IUG0-F1
#
_cell.length_a   1.000
_cell.length_b   1.000
_cell.length_c   1.000
_cell.angle_alpha   90.00
_cell.angle_beta   90.00
_cell.angle_gamma   90.00
#
_symmetry.space_group_name_H-M   'P 1'
#
loop_
_entity.id
_entity.type
_entity.pdbx_description
1 polymer ?
#
loop_
_entity_poly.entity_id
_entity_poly.type
_entity_poly.pdbx_seq_one_letter_code
_entity_poly.pdbx_strand_id
1 'polypeptide(L)'
;MRKIYFAIPALALIFASLLVPALASAGAFSPYWGPIVSCSGSPQPGSALPQCTSFCDLLVTGQNIVKMAMTIAIYIIAPLFLIWGGVRIMLARGNATEVSDARKMLLSTVIGIAITVGAFIIVNTFFSLIGWTFPTVANMQQSSWSEIRCK
;
A
#
# COMPACT_ATOMS: atom_id res chain seq x y z
N MET A 1 -23.09 -14.05 24.65
CA MET A 1 -22.66 -13.85 23.24
C MET A 1 -23.01 -12.47 22.64
N ARG A 2 -23.67 -11.53 23.35
CA ARG A 2 -24.04 -10.19 22.83
C ARG A 2 -22.96 -9.10 22.99
N LYS A 3 -22.01 -9.27 23.92
CA LYS A 3 -20.95 -8.28 24.21
C LYS A 3 -19.81 -8.28 23.18
N ILE A 4 -19.58 -9.39 22.48
CA ILE A 4 -18.52 -9.53 21.46
C ILE A 4 -18.83 -8.68 20.22
N TYR A 5 -20.10 -8.60 19.80
CA TYR A 5 -20.51 -7.77 18.65
C TYR A 5 -20.40 -6.26 18.87
N PHE A 6 -20.39 -5.80 20.13
CA PHE A 6 -20.15 -4.39 20.49
C PHE A 6 -18.67 -4.11 20.77
N ALA A 7 -17.94 -5.12 21.25
CA ALA A 7 -16.49 -5.04 21.46
C ALA A 7 -15.70 -5.04 20.15
N ILE A 8 -16.16 -5.73 19.10
CA ILE A 8 -15.51 -5.75 17.79
C ILE A 8 -15.46 -4.37 17.12
N PRO A 9 -16.56 -3.58 17.01
CA PRO A 9 -16.49 -2.24 16.44
C PRO A 9 -15.72 -1.27 17.34
N ALA A 10 -15.79 -1.42 18.67
CA ALA A 10 -14.99 -0.61 19.60
C ALA A 10 -13.49 -0.92 19.50
N LEU A 11 -13.10 -2.18 19.38
CA LEU A 11 -11.72 -2.62 19.18
C LEU A 11 -11.23 -2.24 17.77
N ALA A 12 -12.09 -2.31 16.76
CA ALA A 12 -11.80 -1.83 15.41
C ALA A 12 -11.66 -0.30 15.35
N LEU A 13 -12.44 0.45 16.14
CA LEU A 13 -12.33 1.90 16.29
C LEU A 13 -11.07 2.30 17.08
N ILE A 14 -10.71 1.54 18.11
CA ILE A 14 -9.47 1.75 18.88
C ILE A 14 -8.26 1.40 18.01
N PHE A 15 -8.29 0.27 17.31
CA PHE A 15 -7.27 -0.11 16.33
C PHE A 15 -7.17 0.93 15.22
N ALA A 16 -8.30 1.42 14.69
CA ALA A 16 -8.35 2.53 13.75
C ALA A 16 -7.74 3.81 14.34
N SER A 17 -8.03 4.16 15.60
CA SER A 17 -7.49 5.37 16.24
C SER A 17 -5.98 5.30 16.50
N LEU A 18 -5.43 4.12 16.81
CA LEU A 18 -3.98 3.90 16.90
C LEU A 18 -3.32 3.79 15.51
N LEU A 19 -4.07 3.40 14.47
CA LEU A 19 -3.64 3.34 13.08
C LEU A 19 -3.70 4.70 12.37
N VAL A 20 -4.57 5.62 12.81
CA VAL A 20 -4.78 6.94 12.18
C VAL A 20 -3.48 7.75 12.09
N PRO A 21 -2.60 7.81 13.11
CA PRO A 21 -1.30 8.47 12.97
C PRO A 21 -0.39 7.82 11.92
N ALA A 22 -0.47 6.49 11.75
CA ALA A 22 0.30 5.75 10.74
C ALA A 22 -0.28 5.93 9.31
N LEU A 23 -1.57 6.24 9.20
CA LEU A 23 -2.23 6.62 7.93
C LEU A 23 -2.07 8.11 7.63
N ALA A 24 -1.89 8.96 8.64
CA ALA A 24 -1.71 10.41 8.50
C ALA A 24 -0.36 10.81 7.87
N SER A 25 0.61 9.89 7.77
CA SER A 25 1.76 10.08 6.87
C SER A 25 1.30 9.91 5.42
N ALA A 26 0.79 11.00 4.86
CA ALA A 26 0.16 11.13 3.55
C ALA A 26 1.02 10.75 2.31
N GLY A 27 2.20 10.15 2.50
CA GLY A 27 3.11 9.73 1.41
C GLY A 27 3.03 8.26 1.00
N ALA A 28 2.44 7.39 1.83
CA ALA A 28 2.48 5.93 1.64
C ALA A 28 1.61 5.42 0.47
N PHE A 29 0.52 6.11 0.19
CA PHE A 29 -0.48 5.67 -0.79
C PHE A 29 -0.57 6.58 -2.01
N SER A 30 0.41 7.46 -2.25
CA SER A 30 0.40 8.22 -3.50
C SER A 30 0.50 7.25 -4.68
N PRO A 31 -0.43 7.30 -5.64
CA PRO A 31 -0.35 6.45 -6.82
C PRO A 31 0.94 6.77 -7.57
N TYR A 32 1.75 5.75 -7.78
CA TYR A 32 3.05 5.87 -8.44
C TYR A 32 2.88 5.65 -9.94
N TRP A 33 2.99 6.74 -10.69
CA TRP A 33 2.96 6.76 -12.16
C TRP A 33 4.31 7.19 -12.74
N GLY A 34 5.39 7.07 -11.96
CA GLY A 34 6.74 7.45 -12.36
C GLY A 34 7.49 6.34 -13.12
N PRO A 35 8.69 6.63 -13.62
CA PRO A 35 9.56 5.64 -14.26
C PRO A 35 9.97 4.55 -13.26
N ILE A 36 9.83 3.28 -13.62
CA ILE A 36 10.16 2.15 -12.72
C ILE A 36 11.65 2.17 -12.37
N VAL A 37 12.49 2.45 -13.36
CA VAL A 37 13.92 2.62 -13.20
C VAL A 37 14.25 4.04 -12.73
N SER A 38 15.10 4.17 -11.72
CA SER A 38 15.54 5.47 -11.19
C SER A 38 16.82 6.01 -11.84
N CYS A 39 17.54 5.18 -12.60
CA CYS A 39 18.80 5.56 -13.25
C CYS A 39 19.01 4.78 -14.56
N SER A 40 19.92 5.26 -15.42
CA SER A 40 20.39 4.54 -16.61
C SER A 40 21.86 4.12 -16.46
N GLY A 41 22.19 2.91 -16.94
CA GLY A 41 23.57 2.39 -16.93
C GLY A 41 24.48 2.97 -18.03
N SER A 42 23.94 3.81 -18.91
CA SER A 42 24.68 4.47 -19.98
C SER A 42 24.24 5.93 -20.13
N PRO A 43 25.15 6.84 -20.51
CA PRO A 43 24.79 8.20 -20.91
C PRO A 43 23.91 8.11 -22.16
N GLN A 44 22.61 8.28 -21.99
CA GLN A 44 21.66 8.39 -23.09
C GLN A 44 21.36 9.88 -23.30
N PRO A 45 21.74 10.48 -24.45
CA PRO A 45 21.36 11.85 -24.75
C PRO A 45 19.83 11.95 -24.86
N GLY A 46 19.21 12.73 -23.97
CA GLY A 46 17.76 12.97 -23.96
C GLY A 46 16.96 12.18 -22.91
N SER A 47 17.59 11.34 -22.08
CA SER A 47 16.89 10.77 -20.91
C SER A 47 16.95 11.74 -19.73
N ALA A 48 15.84 11.93 -19.04
CA ALA A 48 15.77 12.71 -17.80
C ALA A 48 16.33 11.94 -16.57
N LEU A 49 17.02 10.81 -16.79
CA LEU A 49 17.46 9.90 -15.72
C LEU A 49 18.96 10.08 -15.46
N PRO A 50 19.39 10.12 -14.18
CA PRO A 50 20.80 10.15 -13.81
C PRO A 50 21.50 8.83 -14.11
N GLN A 51 22.85 8.84 -14.19
CA GLN A 51 23.63 7.61 -14.34
C GLN A 51 23.61 6.79 -13.04
N CYS A 52 23.53 5.46 -13.16
CA CYS A 52 23.60 4.57 -12.00
C CYS A 52 25.03 4.56 -11.43
N THR A 53 25.27 5.26 -10.33
CA THR A 53 26.60 5.37 -9.71
C THR A 53 26.74 4.56 -8.43
N SER A 54 25.63 4.18 -7.80
CA SER A 54 25.65 3.57 -6.48
C SER A 54 24.62 2.46 -6.31
N PHE A 55 24.83 1.61 -5.30
CA PHE A 55 23.86 0.60 -4.89
C PHE A 55 22.53 1.23 -4.41
N CYS A 56 22.54 2.51 -4.00
CA CYS A 56 21.33 3.24 -3.62
C CYS A 56 20.31 3.31 -4.75
N ASP A 57 20.78 3.52 -5.99
CA ASP A 57 19.90 3.65 -7.15
C ASP A 57 19.16 2.34 -7.46
N LEU A 58 19.80 1.19 -7.17
CA LEU A 58 19.18 -0.13 -7.29
C LEU A 58 18.07 -0.30 -6.24
N LEU A 59 18.31 0.15 -5.00
CA LEU A 59 17.31 0.10 -3.93
C LEU A 59 16.11 1.00 -4.24
N VAL A 60 16.33 2.19 -4.79
CA VAL A 60 15.25 3.10 -5.20
C VAL A 60 14.43 2.51 -6.35
N THR A 61 15.07 1.86 -7.33
CA THR A 61 14.35 1.14 -8.38
C THR A 61 13.48 0.03 -7.79
N GLY A 62 14.00 -0.74 -6.81
CA GLY A 62 13.21 -1.72 -6.07
C GLY A 62 12.00 -1.10 -5.35
N GLN A 63 12.20 0.07 -4.74
CA GLN A 63 11.14 0.82 -4.08
C GLN A 63 10.04 1.27 -5.05
N ASN A 64 10.42 1.74 -6.23
CA ASN A 64 9.48 2.16 -7.27
C ASN A 64 8.63 0.98 -7.77
N ILE A 65 9.20 -0.22 -7.85
CA ILE A 65 8.46 -1.44 -8.18
C ILE A 65 7.41 -1.75 -7.10
N VAL A 66 7.78 -1.67 -5.82
CA VAL A 66 6.83 -1.92 -4.71
C VAL A 66 5.71 -0.87 -4.72
N LYS A 67 6.03 0.41 -4.93
CA LYS A 67 5.05 1.49 -5.05
C LYS A 67 4.11 1.29 -6.24
N MET A 68 4.64 0.87 -7.38
CA MET A 68 3.83 0.52 -8.55
C MET A 68 2.90 -0.66 -8.26
N ALA A 69 3.41 -1.73 -7.63
CA ALA A 69 2.60 -2.89 -7.27
C ALA A 69 1.46 -2.53 -6.31
N MET A 70 1.73 -1.71 -5.29
CA MET A 70 0.70 -1.16 -4.39
C MET A 70 -0.31 -0.29 -5.13
N THR A 71 0.16 0.52 -6.08
CA THR A 71 -0.71 1.36 -6.90
C THR A 71 -1.69 0.51 -7.70
N ILE A 72 -1.21 -0.53 -8.37
CA ILE A 72 -2.05 -1.45 -9.14
C ILE A 72 -3.05 -2.16 -8.21
N ALA A 73 -2.59 -2.68 -7.07
CA ALA A 73 -3.46 -3.40 -6.14
C ALA A 73 -4.60 -2.53 -5.59
N ILE A 74 -4.29 -1.30 -5.17
CA ILE A 74 -5.25 -0.43 -4.46
C ILE A 74 -6.07 0.41 -5.43
N TYR A 75 -5.45 0.97 -6.47
CA TYR A 75 -6.14 1.89 -7.38
C TYR A 75 -6.78 1.22 -8.59
N ILE A 76 -6.35 0.02 -8.95
CA ILE A 76 -6.90 -0.71 -10.11
C ILE A 76 -7.69 -1.92 -9.64
N ILE A 77 -7.06 -2.84 -8.93
CA ILE A 77 -7.68 -4.12 -8.58
C ILE A 77 -8.82 -3.93 -7.58
N ALA A 78 -8.58 -3.27 -6.45
CA ALA A 78 -9.59 -3.08 -5.41
C ALA A 78 -10.92 -2.47 -5.92
N PRO A 79 -10.94 -1.33 -6.65
CA PRO A 79 -12.20 -0.77 -7.16
C PRO A 79 -12.86 -1.68 -8.20
N LEU A 80 -12.10 -2.39 -9.04
CA LEU A 80 -12.68 -3.34 -9.99
C LEU A 80 -13.47 -4.45 -9.28
N PHE A 81 -12.90 -5.04 -8.23
CA PHE A 81 -13.56 -6.08 -7.44
C PHE A 81 -14.77 -5.54 -6.65
N LEU A 82 -14.69 -4.31 -6.15
CA LEU A 82 -15.83 -3.65 -5.48
C LEU A 82 -16.98 -3.37 -6.45
N ILE A 83 -16.69 -2.86 -7.65
CA ILE A 83 -17.69 -2.60 -8.69
C ILE A 83 -18.33 -3.92 -9.12
N TRP A 84 -17.52 -4.95 -9.37
CA TRP A 84 -18.03 -6.25 -9.82
C TRP A 84 -18.91 -6.92 -8.76
N GLY A 85 -18.51 -6.84 -7.48
CA GLY A 85 -19.33 -7.29 -6.35
C GLY A 85 -20.63 -6.48 -6.22
N GLY A 86 -20.58 -5.16 -6.41
CA GLY A 86 -21.76 -4.29 -6.36
C GLY A 86 -22.76 -4.57 -7.47
N VAL A 87 -22.29 -4.73 -8.71
CA VAL A 87 -23.14 -5.07 -9.87
C VAL A 87 -23.78 -6.44 -9.67
N ARG A 88 -23.06 -7.42 -9.13
CA ARG A 88 -23.60 -8.76 -8.87
C ARG A 88 -24.73 -8.75 -7.84
N ILE A 89 -24.67 -7.87 -6.83
CA ILE A 89 -25.79 -7.68 -5.88
C ILE A 89 -27.02 -7.12 -6.61
N MET A 90 -26.85 -6.16 -7.51
CA MET A 90 -27.98 -5.57 -8.26
C MET A 90 -28.62 -6.58 -9.23
N LEU A 91 -27.83 -7.46 -9.84
CA LEU A 91 -28.32 -8.48 -10.77
C LEU A 91 -28.94 -9.70 -10.08
N ALA A 92 -28.80 -9.84 -8.75
CA ALA A 92 -29.26 -11.02 -8.02
C ALA A 92 -30.80 -11.18 -7.99
N ARG A 93 -31.59 -10.15 -8.38
CA ARG A 93 -33.06 -10.20 -8.57
C ARG A 93 -33.85 -10.94 -7.46
N GLY A 94 -33.37 -10.87 -6.20
CA GLY A 94 -34.02 -11.51 -5.05
C GLY A 94 -33.61 -12.96 -4.76
N ASN A 95 -32.69 -13.55 -5.51
CA ASN A 95 -32.10 -14.85 -5.17
C ASN A 95 -31.16 -14.71 -3.96
N ALA A 96 -31.54 -15.30 -2.82
CA ALA A 96 -30.79 -15.23 -1.58
C ALA A 96 -29.35 -15.79 -1.69
N THR A 97 -29.13 -16.77 -2.56
CA THR A 97 -27.82 -17.40 -2.78
C THR A 97 -26.86 -16.42 -3.45
N GLU A 98 -27.28 -15.78 -4.54
CA GLU A 98 -26.46 -14.81 -5.28
C GLU A 98 -26.14 -13.56 -4.45
N VAL A 99 -27.10 -13.10 -3.63
CA VAL A 99 -26.86 -11.98 -2.71
C VAL A 99 -25.84 -12.35 -1.63
N SER A 100 -25.90 -13.57 -1.10
CA SER A 100 -24.95 -14.08 -0.11
C SER A 100 -23.53 -14.14 -0.69
N ASP A 101 -23.38 -14.68 -1.90
CA ASP A 101 -22.08 -14.82 -2.53
C ASP A 101 -21.47 -13.48 -2.96
N ALA A 102 -22.29 -12.55 -3.44
CA ALA A 102 -21.83 -11.20 -3.75
C ALA A 102 -21.40 -10.42 -2.48
N ARG A 103 -22.09 -10.61 -1.34
CA ARG A 103 -21.67 -10.06 -0.04
C ARG A 103 -20.35 -10.66 0.44
N LYS A 104 -20.16 -11.98 0.30
CA LYS A 104 -18.87 -12.62 0.62
C LYS A 104 -17.74 -12.03 -0.22
N MET A 105 -17.98 -11.78 -1.50
CA MET A 105 -17.00 -11.18 -2.41
C MET A 105 -16.65 -9.73 -2.03
N LEU A 106 -17.63 -8.92 -1.63
CA LEU A 106 -17.35 -7.58 -1.11
C LEU A 106 -16.55 -7.63 0.19
N LEU A 107 -16.94 -8.51 1.12
CA LEU A 107 -16.21 -8.68 2.38
C LEU A 107 -14.78 -9.17 2.17
N SER A 108 -14.56 -10.13 1.26
CA SER A 108 -13.22 -10.62 0.96
C SER A 108 -12.36 -9.54 0.31
N THR A 109 -12.95 -8.67 -0.51
CA THR A 109 -12.25 -7.52 -1.12
C THR A 109 -11.87 -6.49 -0.06
N VAL A 110 -12.77 -6.15 0.86
CA VAL A 110 -12.49 -5.24 1.98
C VAL A 110 -11.41 -5.79 2.89
N ILE A 111 -11.45 -7.09 3.21
CA ILE A 111 -10.42 -7.76 4.00
C ILE A 111 -9.08 -7.75 3.26
N GLY A 112 -9.08 -7.97 1.94
CA GLY A 112 -7.86 -7.87 1.12
C GLY A 112 -7.20 -6.50 1.20
N ILE A 113 -7.98 -5.43 1.05
CA ILE A 113 -7.50 -4.05 1.19
C ILE A 113 -6.95 -3.82 2.60
N ALA A 114 -7.67 -4.27 3.63
CA ALA A 114 -7.24 -4.13 5.02
C ALA A 114 -5.91 -4.85 5.29
N ILE A 115 -5.70 -6.03 4.70
CA ILE A 115 -4.42 -6.76 4.81
C ILE A 115 -3.30 -6.02 4.08
N THR A 116 -3.53 -5.51 2.87
CA THR A 116 -2.52 -4.76 2.11
C THR A 116 -2.06 -3.52 2.87
N VAL A 117 -3.01 -2.74 3.39
CA VAL A 117 -2.74 -1.54 4.19
C VAL A 117 -2.10 -1.92 5.53
N GLY A 118 -2.62 -2.94 6.21
CA GLY A 118 -2.10 -3.43 7.47
C GLY A 118 -0.66 -3.90 7.37
N ALA A 119 -0.30 -4.63 6.32
CA ALA A 119 1.06 -5.09 6.06
C ALA A 119 2.04 -3.92 5.92
N PHE A 120 1.68 -2.89 5.15
CA PHE A 120 2.51 -1.70 5.00
C PHE A 120 2.77 -1.02 6.35
N ILE A 121 1.72 -0.86 7.16
CA ILE A 121 1.83 -0.19 8.46
C ILE A 121 2.67 -1.02 9.42
N ILE A 122 2.46 -2.34 9.49
CA ILE A 122 3.24 -3.22 10.36
C ILE A 122 4.72 -3.12 10.03
N VAL A 123 5.09 -3.16 8.74
CA VAL A 123 6.49 -3.06 8.31
C VAL A 123 7.07 -1.68 8.66
N ASN A 124 6.32 -0.60 8.38
CA ASN A 124 6.78 0.76 8.68
C ASN A 124 6.96 0.98 10.19
N THR A 125 6.01 0.52 11.01
CA THR A 125 6.10 0.58 12.47
C THR A 125 7.24 -0.29 13.00
N PHE A 126 7.45 -1.48 12.44
CA PHE A 126 8.56 -2.34 12.84
C PHE A 126 9.92 -1.66 12.64
N PHE A 127 10.18 -1.10 11.45
CA PHE A 127 11.43 -0.38 11.18
C PHE A 127 11.59 0.89 12.04
N SER A 128 10.49 1.59 12.32
CA SER A 128 10.49 2.76 13.20
C SER A 128 10.80 2.41 14.66
N LEU A 129 10.24 1.32 15.18
CA LEU A 129 10.40 0.89 16.57
C LEU A 129 11.81 0.42 16.90
N ILE A 130 12.46 -0.30 15.98
CA ILE A 130 13.83 -0.79 16.19
C ILE A 130 14.88 0.32 16.02
N GLY A 131 14.46 1.58 15.81
CA GLY A 131 15.37 2.70 15.62
C GLY A 131 16.24 2.56 14.39
N TRP A 132 15.90 1.64 13.46
CA TRP A 132 16.50 1.57 12.13
C TRP A 132 15.95 2.72 11.28
N THR A 133 16.27 3.93 11.71
CA THR A 133 16.45 5.01 10.77
C THR A 133 17.74 4.70 10.04
N PHE A 134 17.70 4.51 8.72
CA PHE A 134 18.93 4.32 7.94
C PHE A 134 19.90 5.44 8.33
N PRO A 135 21.05 5.14 9.00
CA PRO A 135 22.06 6.16 9.19
C PRO A 135 22.46 6.66 7.81
N THR A 136 22.69 7.96 7.68
CA THR A 136 23.14 8.58 6.43
C THR A 136 24.51 8.02 6.04
N VAL A 137 24.53 6.86 5.39
CA VAL A 137 25.65 6.42 4.58
C VAL A 137 25.72 7.37 3.38
N ALA A 138 26.92 7.63 2.85
CA ALA A 138 27.28 8.80 2.04
C ALA A 138 26.36 9.23 0.86
N ASN A 139 25.30 8.51 0.51
CA ASN A 139 24.29 8.88 -0.49
C ASN A 139 22.83 8.57 -0.10
N MET A 140 22.50 8.30 1.18
CA MET A 140 21.12 8.06 1.65
C MET A 140 20.70 9.14 2.65
N GLN A 141 19.67 9.93 2.33
CA GLN A 141 19.05 10.87 3.27
C GLN A 141 18.04 10.10 4.13
N GLN A 142 18.05 10.33 5.44
CA GLN A 142 17.18 9.66 6.40
C GLN A 142 15.70 9.77 6.01
N SER A 143 15.13 8.66 5.57
CA SER A 143 13.73 8.54 5.23
C SER A 143 13.20 7.16 5.66
N SER A 144 11.89 7.07 5.91
CA SER A 144 11.29 5.78 6.29
C SER A 144 11.45 4.77 5.15
N TRP A 145 11.35 3.47 5.46
CA TRP A 145 11.45 2.39 4.47
C TRP A 145 10.56 2.63 3.23
N SER A 146 9.44 3.35 3.36
CA SER A 146 8.53 3.66 2.26
C SER A 146 9.05 4.69 1.25
N GLU A 147 10.08 5.44 1.57
CA GLU A 147 10.54 6.55 0.73
C GLU A 147 12.07 6.66 0.69
N ILE A 148 12.74 5.66 0.13
CA ILE A 148 14.20 5.71 -0.06
C ILE A 148 14.54 6.86 -1.02
N ARG A 149 15.34 7.84 -0.54
CA ARG A 149 15.82 8.99 -1.32
C ARG A 149 17.35 8.95 -1.39
N CYS A 150 17.89 8.83 -2.60
CA CYS A 150 19.32 9.01 -2.83
C CYS A 150 19.63 10.51 -2.89
N LYS A 151 20.79 10.90 -2.36
CA LYS A 151 21.34 12.27 -2.46
C LYS A 151 22.26 12.40 -3.67
#